data_AF-A0A542IRX2-F1
#
_entry.id   AF-A0A542IRX2-F1
#
_cell.length_a   1.000
_cell.length_b   1.000
_cell.length_c   1.000
_cell.angle_alpha   90.00
_cell.angle_beta   90.00
_cell.angle_gamma   90.00
#
_symmetry.space_group_name_H-M   'P 1'
#
loop_
_entity.id
_entity.type
_entity.pdbx_description
1 polymer ?
#
loop_
_entity_poly.entity_id
_entity_poly.type
_entity_poly.pdbx_seq_one_letter_code
_entity_poly.pdbx_strand_id
1 'polypeptide(L)'
;MTSNAESGPASGNGKVGASGPTPSLWLNLLKRSSLAAAAGLVLCAVPAAILEGPGGVLSSTAGGLLVMLFFGISLLVGHFVGRNNPSGVIGMFVATYFVKVVGFAAVLFMVGAPAWLHGRWFVAGAVTAVVLWQAAEIHGFSKARLQIYNDPETKESPDA
;
A
#
# COMPACT_ATOMS: atom_id res chain seq x y z
N MET A 1 -49.20 31.96 16.91
CA MET A 1 -48.33 31.54 15.79
C MET A 1 -48.23 30.03 15.84
N THR A 2 -48.87 29.34 14.89
CA THR A 2 -48.98 27.86 14.85
C THR A 2 -47.79 27.28 14.08
N SER A 3 -47.12 26.30 14.67
CA SER A 3 -45.97 25.59 14.10
C SER A 3 -46.44 24.61 13.01
N ASN A 4 -46.15 24.90 11.74
CA ASN A 4 -46.37 24.01 10.59
C ASN A 4 -45.08 23.25 10.25
N ALA A 5 -44.63 22.36 11.14
CA ALA A 5 -43.57 21.42 10.79
C ALA A 5 -44.22 20.15 10.21
N GLU A 6 -44.29 20.07 8.88
CA GLU A 6 -44.58 18.81 8.18
C GLU A 6 -43.51 17.78 8.57
N SER A 7 -43.97 16.65 9.12
CA SER A 7 -43.15 15.46 9.31
C SER A 7 -42.66 14.97 7.95
N GLY A 8 -41.35 15.08 7.70
CA GLY A 8 -40.71 14.58 6.48
C GLY A 8 -40.94 13.09 6.26
N PRO A 9 -40.79 12.60 5.01
CA PRO A 9 -41.12 11.24 4.64
C PRO A 9 -40.30 10.22 5.45
N ALA A 10 -41.01 9.24 6.02
CA ALA A 10 -40.41 8.16 6.80
C ALA A 10 -39.32 7.45 5.98
N SER A 11 -38.15 7.28 6.59
CA SER A 11 -37.03 6.50 6.06
C SER A 11 -37.55 5.15 5.55
N GLY A 12 -37.44 4.94 4.25
CA GLY A 12 -37.98 3.75 3.58
C GLY A 12 -37.32 2.48 4.10
N ASN A 13 -38.16 1.52 4.49
CA ASN A 13 -37.81 0.19 4.99
C ASN A 13 -37.21 -0.74 3.89
N GLY A 14 -36.42 -0.17 2.98
CA GLY A 14 -35.77 -0.90 1.90
C GLY A 14 -34.77 -1.89 2.49
N LYS A 15 -34.97 -3.18 2.22
CA LYS A 15 -33.99 -4.23 2.53
C LYS A 15 -32.72 -3.95 1.72
N VAL A 16 -31.82 -3.13 2.27
CA VAL A 16 -30.45 -3.00 1.78
C VAL A 16 -29.85 -4.40 1.87
N GLY A 17 -29.68 -5.05 0.72
CA GLY A 17 -29.05 -6.36 0.64
C GLY A 17 -27.69 -6.28 1.32
N ALA A 18 -27.41 -7.22 2.23
CA ALA A 18 -26.18 -7.22 2.99
C ALA A 18 -24.98 -7.04 2.05
N SER A 19 -24.23 -5.94 2.24
CA SER A 19 -23.01 -5.69 1.49
C SER A 19 -22.12 -6.93 1.62
N GLY A 20 -21.77 -7.53 0.48
CA GLY A 20 -20.87 -8.69 0.45
C GLY A 20 -19.53 -8.41 1.12
N PRO A 21 -18.70 -9.43 1.38
CA PRO A 21 -17.44 -9.28 2.11
C PRO A 21 -16.61 -8.11 1.56
N THR A 22 -16.37 -7.08 2.37
CA THR A 22 -15.58 -5.92 1.95
C THR A 22 -14.17 -6.39 1.58
N PRO A 23 -13.75 -6.28 0.31
CA PRO A 23 -12.41 -6.70 -0.09
C PRO A 23 -11.37 -5.92 0.72
N SER A 24 -10.36 -6.60 1.26
CA SER A 24 -9.31 -5.92 2.03
C SER A 24 -8.53 -4.97 1.11
N LEU A 25 -8.73 -3.66 1.33
CA LEU A 25 -8.08 -2.59 0.55
C LEU A 25 -6.57 -2.83 0.44
N TRP A 26 -5.91 -3.02 1.59
CA TRP A 26 -4.47 -3.23 1.70
C TRP A 26 -3.93 -4.41 0.87
N LEU A 27 -4.62 -5.55 0.87
CA LEU A 27 -4.17 -6.71 0.08
C LEU A 27 -4.35 -6.47 -1.42
N ASN A 28 -5.42 -5.77 -1.81
CA ASN A 28 -5.61 -5.37 -3.20
C ASN A 28 -4.52 -4.39 -3.68
N LEU A 29 -4.12 -3.43 -2.85
CA LEU A 29 -2.99 -2.54 -3.16
C LEU A 29 -1.69 -3.33 -3.23
N LEU A 30 -1.42 -4.20 -2.26
CA LEU A 30 -0.23 -5.04 -2.25
C LEU A 30 -0.10 -5.83 -3.55
N LYS A 31 -1.19 -6.50 -3.99
CA LYS A 31 -1.21 -7.26 -5.24
C LYS A 31 -0.95 -6.37 -6.46
N ARG A 32 -1.61 -5.23 -6.57
CA ARG A 32 -1.47 -4.31 -7.71
C ARG A 32 -0.08 -3.69 -7.79
N SER A 33 0.42 -3.17 -6.68
CA SER A 33 1.74 -2.56 -6.61
C SER A 33 2.86 -3.59 -6.83
N SER A 34 2.70 -4.80 -6.29
CA SER A 34 3.65 -5.89 -6.55
C SER A 34 3.68 -6.28 -8.02
N LEU A 35 2.51 -6.36 -8.68
CA LEU A 35 2.44 -6.67 -10.12
C LEU A 35 3.08 -5.57 -10.96
N ALA A 36 2.81 -4.29 -10.65
CA ALA A 36 3.40 -3.16 -11.35
C ALA A 36 4.94 -3.13 -11.21
N ALA A 37 5.44 -3.33 -9.99
CA ALA A 37 6.88 -3.38 -9.73
C ALA A 37 7.53 -4.61 -10.41
N ALA A 38 6.89 -5.77 -10.38
CA ALA A 38 7.39 -6.97 -11.05
C ALA A 38 7.47 -6.79 -12.57
N ALA A 39 6.44 -6.20 -13.19
CA ALA A 39 6.47 -5.86 -14.62
C ALA A 39 7.61 -4.88 -14.93
N GLY A 40 7.81 -3.87 -14.07
CA GLY A 40 8.93 -2.96 -14.13
C GLY A 40 10.29 -3.64 -14.06
N LEU A 41 10.44 -4.62 -13.17
CA LEU A 41 11.67 -5.37 -13.02
C LEU A 41 11.97 -6.21 -14.25
N VAL A 42 10.97 -6.84 -14.86
CA VAL A 42 11.15 -7.54 -16.13
C VAL A 42 11.65 -6.57 -17.21
N LEU A 43 11.04 -5.38 -17.32
CA LEU A 43 11.47 -4.36 -18.28
C LEU A 43 12.88 -3.83 -18.00
N CYS A 44 13.29 -3.72 -16.73
CA CYS A 44 14.65 -3.31 -16.34
C CYS A 44 15.68 -4.43 -16.56
N ALA A 45 15.29 -5.69 -16.35
CA ALA A 45 16.15 -6.85 -16.48
C ALA A 45 16.54 -7.13 -17.96
N VAL A 46 15.67 -6.82 -18.92
CA VAL A 46 15.95 -7.01 -20.36
C VAL A 46 17.21 -6.26 -20.81
N PRO A 47 17.33 -4.92 -20.65
CA PRO A 47 18.55 -4.21 -21.03
C PRO A 47 19.74 -4.59 -20.14
N ALA A 48 19.51 -4.96 -18.87
CA ALA A 48 20.57 -5.46 -17.99
C ALA A 48 21.18 -6.76 -18.52
N ALA A 49 20.35 -7.67 -19.04
CA ALA A 49 20.77 -8.92 -19.66
C ALA A 49 21.60 -8.70 -20.93
N ILE A 50 21.20 -7.73 -21.76
CA ILE A 50 21.87 -7.44 -23.03
C ILE A 50 23.25 -6.81 -22.78
N LEU A 51 23.37 -5.93 -21.77
CA LEU A 51 24.56 -5.12 -21.55
C LEU A 51 25.58 -5.76 -20.60
N GLU A 52 25.14 -6.46 -19.56
CA GLU A 52 26.03 -7.04 -18.53
C GLU A 52 25.78 -8.55 -18.32
N GLY A 53 24.90 -9.16 -19.12
CA GLY A 53 24.58 -10.57 -19.00
C GLY A 53 23.89 -10.94 -17.68
N PRO A 54 24.12 -12.16 -17.15
CA PRO A 54 23.46 -12.66 -15.95
C PRO A 54 23.69 -11.79 -14.70
N GLY A 55 24.87 -11.17 -14.59
CA GLY A 55 25.21 -10.28 -13.47
C GLY A 55 24.31 -9.04 -13.41
N GLY A 56 24.02 -8.43 -14.56
CA GLY A 56 23.09 -7.30 -14.67
C GLY A 56 21.66 -7.66 -14.27
N VAL A 57 21.17 -8.82 -14.73
CA VAL A 57 19.83 -9.33 -14.37
C VAL A 57 19.73 -9.58 -12.88
N LEU A 58 20.72 -10.26 -12.30
CA LEU A 58 20.72 -10.58 -10.87
C LEU A 58 20.79 -9.31 -10.02
N SER A 59 21.63 -8.36 -10.43
CA SER A 59 21.79 -7.07 -9.74
C SER A 59 20.50 -6.24 -9.77
N SER A 60 19.92 -6.05 -10.95
CA SER A 60 18.67 -5.28 -11.11
C SER A 60 17.50 -5.93 -10.39
N THR A 61 17.37 -7.25 -10.49
CA THR A 61 16.32 -8.00 -9.81
C THR A 61 16.49 -7.94 -8.29
N ALA A 62 17.73 -8.09 -7.77
CA ALA A 62 18.01 -8.01 -6.34
C ALA A 62 17.63 -6.63 -5.75
N GLY A 63 18.00 -5.54 -6.44
CA GLY A 63 17.66 -4.18 -6.00
C GLY A 63 16.15 -3.95 -5.95
N GLY A 64 15.43 -4.38 -6.98
CA GLY A 64 13.97 -4.25 -7.00
C GLY A 64 13.25 -5.13 -5.98
N LEU A 65 13.69 -6.38 -5.80
CA LEU A 65 13.12 -7.29 -4.80
C LEU A 65 13.32 -6.76 -3.38
N LEU A 66 14.48 -6.17 -3.09
CA LEU A 66 14.74 -5.53 -1.80
C LEU A 66 13.72 -4.41 -1.53
N VAL A 67 13.48 -3.53 -2.52
CA VAL A 67 12.45 -2.48 -2.42
C VAL A 67 11.07 -3.07 -2.20
N MET A 68 10.68 -4.05 -3.02
CA MET A 68 9.36 -4.70 -2.93
C MET A 68 9.13 -5.35 -1.57
N LEU A 69 10.17 -5.94 -0.96
CA LEU A 69 10.10 -6.51 0.39
C LEU A 69 9.73 -5.44 1.43
N PHE A 70 10.49 -4.34 1.48
CA PHE A 70 10.25 -3.27 2.45
C PHE A 70 8.91 -2.56 2.25
N PHE A 71 8.52 -2.32 0.99
CA PHE A 71 7.25 -1.67 0.67
C PHE A 71 6.06 -2.60 0.94
N GLY A 72 6.20 -3.89 0.62
CA GLY A 72 5.21 -4.90 0.92
C GLY A 72 4.95 -5.04 2.43
N ILE A 73 6.02 -5.14 3.23
CA ILE A 73 5.91 -5.17 4.70
C ILE A 73 5.17 -3.93 5.23
N SER A 74 5.40 -2.76 4.63
CA SER A 74 4.72 -1.52 5.07
C SER A 74 3.22 -1.58 4.83
N LEU A 75 2.77 -2.07 3.67
CA LEU A 75 1.34 -2.28 3.39
C LEU A 75 0.72 -3.35 4.29
N LEU A 76 1.47 -4.40 4.61
CA LEU A 76 1.04 -5.44 5.56
C LEU A 76 0.85 -4.86 6.96
N VAL A 77 1.79 -4.06 7.46
CA VAL A 77 1.64 -3.37 8.75
C VAL A 77 0.42 -2.44 8.73
N GLY A 78 0.21 -1.70 7.64
CA GLY A 78 -0.99 -0.89 7.45
C GLY A 78 -2.29 -1.70 7.55
N HIS A 79 -2.31 -2.91 7.00
CA HIS A 79 -3.45 -3.83 7.09
C HIS A 79 -3.78 -4.23 8.54
N PHE A 80 -2.76 -4.61 9.33
CA PHE A 80 -2.96 -5.06 10.71
C PHE A 80 -3.31 -3.90 11.66
N VAL A 81 -2.60 -2.78 11.55
CA VAL A 81 -2.75 -1.64 12.46
C VAL A 81 -4.03 -0.85 12.16
N GLY A 82 -4.34 -0.62 10.88
CA GLY A 82 -5.52 0.13 10.47
C GLY A 82 -6.83 -0.48 10.94
N ARG A 83 -6.83 -1.78 11.28
CA ARG A 83 -8.00 -2.49 11.82
C ARG A 83 -8.17 -2.33 13.33
N ASN A 84 -7.09 -2.10 14.07
CA ASN A 84 -7.10 -2.17 15.54
C ASN A 84 -7.12 -0.78 16.20
N ASN A 85 -6.29 0.17 15.75
CA ASN A 85 -6.11 1.46 16.43
C ASN A 85 -6.06 2.65 15.45
N PRO A 86 -7.21 3.20 15.00
CA PRO A 86 -7.24 4.28 14.01
C PRO A 86 -6.55 5.59 14.45
N SER A 87 -6.49 5.89 15.76
CA SER A 87 -5.80 7.07 16.30
C SER A 87 -4.27 6.97 16.29
N GLY A 88 -3.71 5.76 16.21
CA GLY A 88 -2.26 5.50 16.20
C GLY A 88 -1.64 5.35 14.82
N VAL A 89 -2.44 5.46 13.75
CA VAL A 89 -2.02 5.18 12.37
C VAL A 89 -0.85 6.06 11.93
N ILE A 90 -0.88 7.37 12.25
CA ILE A 90 0.19 8.31 11.88
C ILE A 90 1.53 7.91 12.53
N GLY A 91 1.52 7.61 13.83
CA GLY A 91 2.73 7.18 14.55
C GLY A 91 3.30 5.87 13.99
N MET A 92 2.42 4.93 13.61
CA MET A 92 2.84 3.67 12.99
C MET A 92 3.44 3.87 11.61
N PHE A 93 2.92 4.79 10.79
CA PHE A 93 3.56 5.13 9.52
C PHE A 93 4.97 5.69 9.71
N VAL A 94 5.16 6.60 10.68
CA VAL A 94 6.50 7.12 11.01
C VAL A 94 7.44 6.00 11.46
N ALA A 95 6.97 5.10 12.33
CA ALA A 95 7.74 3.94 12.77
C ALA A 95 8.13 3.03 11.60
N THR A 96 7.20 2.73 10.69
CA THR A 96 7.50 1.92 9.49
C THR A 96 8.49 2.60 8.55
N TYR A 97 8.44 3.93 8.42
CA TYR A 97 9.43 4.68 7.66
C TYR A 97 10.83 4.57 8.28
N PHE A 98 10.93 4.69 9.61
CA PHE A 98 12.21 4.51 10.30
C PHE A 98 12.77 3.10 10.08
N VAL A 99 11.93 2.06 10.23
CA VAL A 99 12.30 0.67 9.95
C VAL A 99 12.74 0.49 8.50
N LYS A 100 12.09 1.15 7.55
CA LYS A 100 12.50 1.12 6.13
C LYS A 100 13.88 1.70 5.94
N VAL A 101 14.14 2.91 6.45
CA VAL A 101 15.43 3.57 6.25
C VAL A 101 16.56 2.78 6.93
N VAL A 102 16.39 2.45 8.21
CA VAL A 102 17.41 1.74 9.00
C VAL A 102 17.57 0.31 8.51
N GLY A 103 16.47 -0.39 8.24
CA GLY A 103 16.49 -1.76 7.74
C GLY A 103 17.14 -1.85 6.37
N PHE A 104 16.84 -0.91 5.46
CA PHE A 104 17.48 -0.89 4.14
C PHE A 104 18.99 -0.65 4.26
N ALA A 105 19.40 0.31 5.09
CA ALA A 105 20.82 0.54 5.36
C ALA A 105 21.50 -0.70 5.95
N ALA A 106 20.89 -1.34 6.96
CA ALA A 106 21.43 -2.53 7.59
C ALA A 106 21.61 -3.69 6.58
N VAL A 107 20.62 -3.92 5.71
CA VAL A 107 20.74 -4.95 4.67
C VAL A 107 21.87 -4.62 3.69
N LEU A 108 21.99 -3.36 3.24
CA LEU A 108 23.06 -2.97 2.34
C LEU A 108 24.45 -3.11 2.98
N PHE A 109 24.61 -2.72 4.25
CA PHE A 109 25.86 -2.90 4.97
C PHE A 109 26.21 -4.38 5.19
N MET A 110 25.21 -5.22 5.46
CA MET A 110 25.40 -6.65 5.67
C MET A 110 25.79 -7.38 4.36
N VAL A 111 25.14 -7.02 3.25
CA VAL A 111 25.45 -7.60 1.93
C VAL A 111 26.76 -7.06 1.37
N GLY A 112 27.08 -5.79 1.65
CA GLY A 112 28.26 -5.11 1.13
C GLY A 112 28.21 -4.93 -0.39
N ALA A 113 29.38 -5.02 -1.03
CA ALA A 113 29.53 -4.93 -2.48
C ALA A 113 30.13 -6.24 -3.03
N PRO A 114 29.30 -7.29 -3.25
CA PRO A 114 29.75 -8.52 -3.88
C PRO A 114 30.31 -8.27 -5.28
N ALA A 115 31.32 -9.05 -5.70
CA ALA A 115 31.95 -8.88 -7.02
C ALA A 115 30.99 -9.08 -8.22
N TRP A 116 29.90 -9.82 -8.03
CA TRP A 116 28.86 -10.04 -9.05
C TRP A 116 27.83 -8.90 -9.12
N LEU A 117 27.84 -7.98 -8.14
CA LEU A 117 26.84 -6.94 -8.00
C LEU A 117 27.23 -5.70 -8.81
N HIS A 118 26.51 -5.45 -9.90
CA HIS A 118 26.62 -4.22 -10.67
C HIS A 118 25.78 -3.13 -10.00
N GLY A 119 26.43 -2.23 -9.27
CA GLY A 119 25.76 -1.15 -8.52
C GLY A 119 24.80 -0.30 -9.36
N ARG A 120 25.16 0.01 -10.62
CA ARG A 120 24.29 0.73 -11.57
C ARG A 120 22.97 0.01 -11.83
N TRP A 121 23.02 -1.29 -12.11
CA TRP A 121 21.83 -2.08 -12.38
C TRP A 121 21.02 -2.36 -11.12
N PHE A 122 21.69 -2.59 -9.99
CA PHE A 122 21.05 -2.69 -8.69
C PHE A 122 20.20 -1.45 -8.38
N VAL A 123 20.78 -0.26 -8.52
CA VAL A 123 20.07 1.00 -8.31
C VAL A 123 18.97 1.20 -9.36
N ALA A 124 19.22 0.89 -10.64
CA ALA A 124 18.21 1.00 -11.68
C ALA A 124 16.97 0.14 -11.37
N GLY A 125 17.17 -1.12 -11.01
CA GLY A 125 16.07 -2.01 -10.62
C GLY A 125 15.34 -1.55 -9.36
N ALA A 126 16.06 -1.07 -8.35
CA ALA A 126 15.48 -0.48 -7.15
C ALA A 126 14.60 0.74 -7.47
N VAL A 127 15.11 1.69 -8.26
CA VAL A 127 14.37 2.90 -8.66
C VAL A 127 13.14 2.54 -9.49
N THR A 128 13.27 1.65 -10.48
CA THR A 128 12.14 1.19 -11.29
C THR A 128 11.05 0.56 -10.42
N ALA A 129 11.42 -0.30 -9.47
CA ALA A 129 10.48 -0.91 -8.54
C ALA A 129 9.80 0.15 -7.65
N VAL A 130 10.54 1.10 -7.07
CA VAL A 130 9.98 2.18 -6.24
C VAL A 130 8.95 2.98 -7.03
N VAL A 131 9.31 3.46 -8.23
CA VAL A 131 8.47 4.37 -9.01
C VAL A 131 7.16 3.68 -9.42
N LEU A 132 7.24 2.47 -9.95
CA LEU A 132 6.04 1.76 -10.41
C LEU A 132 5.18 1.27 -9.25
N TRP A 133 5.80 0.86 -8.14
CA TRP A 133 5.05 0.54 -6.91
C TRP A 133 4.29 1.76 -6.42
N GLN A 134 4.95 2.91 -6.29
CA GLN A 134 4.34 4.14 -5.79
C GLN A 134 3.23 4.63 -6.71
N ALA A 135 3.43 4.59 -8.03
CA ALA A 135 2.40 4.96 -8.99
C ALA A 135 1.14 4.08 -8.83
N ALA A 136 1.33 2.76 -8.71
CA ALA A 136 0.23 1.82 -8.53
C ALA A 136 -0.47 1.98 -7.17
N GLU A 137 0.29 2.23 -6.10
CA GLU A 137 -0.21 2.45 -4.74
C GLU A 137 -1.02 3.74 -4.65
N ILE A 138 -0.49 4.85 -5.17
CA ILE A 138 -1.17 6.15 -5.22
C ILE A 138 -2.45 6.04 -6.04
N HIS A 139 -2.40 5.41 -7.22
CA HIS A 139 -3.60 5.19 -8.03
C HIS A 139 -4.63 4.31 -7.31
N GLY A 140 -4.18 3.28 -6.59
CA GLY A 140 -5.03 2.41 -5.76
C GLY A 140 -5.74 3.19 -4.65
N PHE A 141 -4.99 3.99 -3.88
CA PHE A 141 -5.55 4.83 -2.82
C PHE A 141 -6.45 5.94 -3.37
N SER A 142 -6.10 6.55 -4.50
CA SER A 142 -6.90 7.62 -5.13
C SER A 142 -8.29 7.14 -5.56
N LYS A 143 -8.43 5.86 -5.90
CA LYS A 143 -9.74 5.25 -6.22
C LYS A 143 -10.45 4.66 -5.00
N ALA A 144 -9.81 4.58 -3.84
CA ALA A 144 -10.44 4.06 -2.64
C ALA A 144 -11.42 5.09 -2.07
N ARG A 145 -12.72 4.76 -2.06
CA ARG A 145 -13.77 5.56 -1.41
C ARG A 145 -13.74 5.30 0.11
N LEU A 146 -12.78 5.91 0.80
CA LEU A 146 -12.71 5.82 2.26
C LEU A 146 -13.86 6.62 2.87
N GLN A 147 -14.62 6.00 3.78
CA GLN A 147 -15.72 6.62 4.50
C GLN A 147 -15.14 7.61 5.51
N ILE A 148 -15.10 8.89 5.15
CA ILE A 148 -14.54 9.98 5.98
C ILE A 148 -15.52 10.39 7.09
N TYR A 149 -16.82 10.14 6.90
CA TYR A 149 -17.85 10.37 7.90
C TYR A 149 -18.32 9.03 8.45
N ASN A 150 -18.20 8.87 9.78
CA ASN A 150 -19.08 7.97 10.50
C ASN A 150 -20.45 8.63 10.55
N ASP A 151 -21.49 7.92 10.12
CA ASP A 151 -22.85 8.35 10.41
C ASP A 151 -23.00 8.43 11.94
N PRO A 152 -23.60 9.52 12.49
CA PRO A 152 -23.82 9.62 13.91
C PRO A 152 -24.64 8.42 14.36
N GLU A 153 -24.16 7.69 15.38
CA GLU A 153 -24.97 6.68 16.04
C GLU A 153 -26.30 7.33 16.44
N THR A 154 -27.39 6.87 15.83
CA THR A 154 -28.72 7.26 16.25
C THR A 154 -28.88 6.68 17.65
N LYS A 155 -28.67 7.51 18.68
CA LYS A 155 -29.01 7.15 20.05
C LYS A 155 -30.51 6.93 20.07
N GLU A 156 -30.92 5.67 20.03
CA GLU A 156 -32.28 5.26 20.30
C GLU A 156 -32.61 5.79 21.70
N SER A 157 -33.53 6.74 21.79
CA SER A 157 -34.01 7.30 23.05
C SER A 157 -34.77 6.18 23.76
N PRO A 158 -34.27 5.62 24.87
CA PRO A 158 -35.12 4.84 25.74
C PRO A 158 -36.03 5.84 26.43
N ASP A 159 -37.32 5.78 26.10
CA ASP A 159 -38.48 6.28 26.86
C ASP A 159 -39.48 6.98 25.91
N ALA A 160 -40.41 6.15 25.41
CA ALA A 160 -41.72 6.54 24.91
C ALA A 160 -42.78 6.01 25.88
#